data_AF-X1W259-F1
#
_entry.id   AF-X1W259-F1
#
_cell.length_a   1.000
_cell.length_b   1.000
_cell.length_c   1.000
_cell.angle_alpha   90.00
_cell.angle_beta   90.00
_cell.angle_gamma   90.00
#
_symmetry.space_group_name_H-M   'P 1'
#
loop_
_entity.id
_entity.type
_entity.pdbx_description
1 polymer ?
#
loop_
_entity_poly.entity_id
_entity_poly.type
_entity_poly.pdbx_seq_one_letter_code
_entity_poly.pdbx_strand_id
1 'polypeptide(L)'
;KLEDHAEAITQGIRTGSLKVYFNEINSQTIKENKFERGLIKEVFHGKNVKRYSCSIDNNNDLLLFPYKSNYFTPVDINQYKNSQKYLEKFKAELQERKDSGKVFKNTSKQWFEFWDSKAKCFESPKIVFPDISNRNNFYLDEEGKGYLNTCYAIFLKPGYDFKLYLGILNSKAIEFYVKKNCPFVRGGYYRYKTNYLKKI
;
A
#
# COMPACT_ATOMS: atom_id res chain seq x y z
N LYS A 1 13.66 4.96 -20.93
CA LYS A 1 12.81 3.99 -20.21
C LYS A 1 12.35 4.64 -18.92
N LEU A 2 11.28 4.14 -18.30
CA LEU A 2 10.68 4.66 -17.09
C LEU A 2 11.67 4.58 -15.93
N GLU A 3 12.51 3.56 -15.89
CA GLU A 3 13.61 3.47 -14.92
C GLU A 3 14.60 4.64 -14.98
N ASP A 4 14.76 5.28 -16.14
CA ASP A 4 15.66 6.43 -16.30
C ASP A 4 15.06 7.70 -15.69
N HIS A 5 13.72 7.77 -15.62
CA HIS A 5 12.98 8.98 -15.22
C HIS A 5 12.28 8.82 -13.85
N ALA A 6 12.13 7.59 -13.37
CA ALA A 6 11.64 7.27 -12.04
C ALA A 6 12.79 7.37 -11.02
N GLU A 7 12.58 8.12 -9.94
CA GLU A 7 13.43 8.08 -8.76
C GLU A 7 13.25 6.74 -8.02
N ALA A 8 12.00 6.29 -7.92
CA ALA A 8 11.68 5.03 -7.27
C ALA A 8 10.40 4.42 -7.83
N ILE A 9 10.34 3.08 -7.82
CA ILE A 9 9.10 2.32 -8.01
C ILE A 9 8.97 1.35 -6.84
N THR A 10 7.99 1.57 -5.97
CA THR A 10 7.90 0.89 -4.67
C THR A 10 6.58 0.16 -4.49
N GLN A 11 6.63 -1.04 -3.93
CA GLN A 11 5.44 -1.75 -3.45
C GLN A 11 4.96 -1.13 -2.13
N GLY A 12 3.64 -1.14 -1.92
CA GLY A 12 3.00 -0.63 -0.73
C GLY A 12 3.29 -1.38 0.56
N ILE A 13 2.63 -0.94 1.63
CA ILE A 13 2.80 -1.40 3.00
C ILE A 13 2.45 -2.89 3.10
N ARG A 14 3.32 -3.67 3.76
CA ARG A 14 3.04 -5.07 4.11
C ARG A 14 2.87 -5.17 5.62
N THR A 15 1.63 -5.30 6.06
CA THR A 15 1.33 -5.40 7.50
C THR A 15 1.72 -6.77 8.06
N GLY A 16 1.66 -7.84 7.26
CA GLY A 16 1.84 -9.22 7.70
C GLY A 16 0.56 -9.86 8.26
N SER A 17 -0.48 -9.06 8.53
CA SER A 17 -1.85 -9.53 8.80
C SER A 17 -2.85 -8.47 8.32
N LEU A 18 -3.34 -8.62 7.09
CA LEU A 18 -4.38 -7.71 6.57
C LEU A 18 -5.68 -7.81 7.39
N LYS A 19 -5.95 -8.99 7.96
CA LYS A 19 -7.10 -9.20 8.85
C LYS A 19 -7.11 -8.18 9.99
N VAL A 20 -6.05 -8.17 10.80
CA VAL A 20 -5.97 -7.38 12.03
C VAL A 20 -5.79 -5.90 11.77
N TYR A 21 -5.00 -5.52 10.76
CA TYR A 21 -4.66 -4.10 10.55
C TYR A 21 -5.56 -3.38 9.56
N PHE A 22 -6.33 -4.10 8.71
CA PHE A 22 -7.10 -3.49 7.63
C PHE A 22 -8.55 -4.03 7.56
N ASN A 23 -8.75 -5.33 7.31
CA ASN A 23 -10.07 -5.90 7.04
C ASN A 23 -11.04 -5.75 8.22
N GLU A 24 -10.55 -5.83 9.47
CA GLU A 24 -11.36 -5.62 10.67
C GLU A 24 -11.43 -4.14 11.10
N ILE A 25 -10.73 -3.25 10.41
CA ILE A 25 -10.63 -1.83 10.78
C ILE A 25 -11.61 -1.03 9.93
N ASN A 26 -12.77 -0.73 10.50
CA ASN A 26 -13.78 0.13 9.90
C ASN A 26 -14.31 1.15 10.92
N SER A 27 -15.11 2.12 10.47
CA SER A 27 -15.69 3.17 11.33
C SER A 27 -16.42 2.63 12.56
N GLN A 28 -17.14 1.50 12.43
CA GLN A 28 -17.86 0.87 13.53
C GLN A 28 -16.88 0.28 14.55
N THR A 29 -15.91 -0.53 14.10
CA THR A 29 -14.92 -1.15 14.98
C THR A 29 -14.03 -0.12 15.68
N ILE A 30 -13.67 0.98 14.99
CA ILE A 30 -12.95 2.12 15.57
C ILE A 30 -13.75 2.74 16.71
N LYS A 31 -15.06 2.94 16.52
CA LYS A 31 -15.94 3.52 17.54
C LYS A 31 -16.14 2.57 18.73
N GLU A 32 -16.40 1.30 18.48
CA GLU A 32 -16.62 0.27 19.51
C GLU A 32 -15.38 0.06 20.40
N ASN A 33 -14.20 -0.03 19.78
CA ASN A 33 -12.95 -0.22 20.53
C ASN A 33 -12.33 1.11 20.98
N LYS A 34 -12.89 2.26 20.57
CA LYS A 34 -12.39 3.61 20.87
C LYS A 34 -10.92 3.79 20.48
N PHE A 35 -10.56 3.36 19.27
CA PHE A 35 -9.18 3.50 18.80
C PHE A 35 -8.74 4.96 18.80
N GLU A 36 -7.49 5.14 19.19
CA GLU A 36 -6.83 6.43 19.16
C GLU A 36 -6.67 6.89 17.70
N ARG A 37 -7.36 7.97 17.33
CA ARG A 37 -7.42 8.48 15.94
C ARG A 37 -6.05 8.69 15.29
N GLY A 38 -5.03 9.00 16.09
CA GLY A 38 -3.66 9.19 15.60
C GLY A 38 -3.05 7.95 14.93
N LEU A 39 -3.56 6.75 15.26
CA LEU A 39 -3.15 5.48 14.65
C LEU A 39 -4.01 5.06 13.46
N ILE A 40 -5.05 5.82 13.09
CA ILE A 40 -5.90 5.47 11.96
C ILE A 40 -5.45 6.26 10.74
N LYS A 41 -5.20 5.54 9.63
CA LYS A 41 -4.81 6.12 8.35
C LYS A 41 -5.72 5.63 7.24
N GLU A 42 -6.17 6.54 6.39
CA GLU A 42 -6.76 6.16 5.11
C GLU A 42 -5.69 5.59 4.19
N VAL A 43 -6.03 4.52 3.47
CA VAL A 43 -5.09 3.86 2.55
C VAL A 43 -5.76 3.38 1.27
N PHE A 44 -5.03 3.46 0.16
CA PHE A 44 -5.41 2.80 -1.07
C PHE A 44 -5.10 1.30 -1.01
N HIS A 45 -5.99 0.52 -1.61
CA HIS A 45 -5.74 -0.85 -2.00
C HIS A 45 -6.16 -1.06 -3.46
N GLY A 46 -5.77 -2.19 -4.05
CA GLY A 46 -5.84 -2.39 -5.50
C GLY A 46 -7.22 -2.19 -6.14
N LYS A 47 -8.33 -2.31 -5.38
CA LYS A 47 -9.68 -2.08 -5.93
C LYS A 47 -10.03 -0.60 -6.05
N ASN A 48 -9.46 0.26 -5.19
CA ASN A 48 -9.72 1.70 -5.19
C ASN A 48 -9.16 2.39 -6.44
N VAL A 49 -8.03 1.88 -6.95
CA VAL A 49 -7.28 2.54 -8.01
C VAL A 49 -7.87 2.20 -9.38
N LYS A 50 -8.35 3.23 -10.07
CA LYS A 50 -8.90 3.17 -11.42
C LYS A 50 -8.12 4.09 -12.35
N ARG A 51 -8.35 3.92 -13.65
CA ARG A 51 -7.79 4.79 -14.69
C ARG A 51 -8.14 6.26 -14.40
N TYR A 52 -7.12 7.06 -14.09
CA TYR A 52 -7.20 8.49 -13.74
C TYR A 52 -7.98 8.86 -12.48
N SER A 53 -8.42 7.89 -11.67
CA SER A 53 -9.19 8.19 -10.47
C SER A 53 -8.96 7.18 -9.35
N CYS A 54 -9.25 7.60 -8.13
CA CYS A 54 -9.25 6.73 -6.98
C CYS A 54 -10.46 7.03 -6.09
N SER A 55 -11.02 5.99 -5.48
CA SER A 55 -12.14 6.09 -4.54
C SER A 55 -11.80 5.35 -3.26
N ILE A 56 -11.64 6.09 -2.17
CA ILE A 56 -11.52 5.57 -0.81
C ILE A 56 -12.90 5.53 -0.19
N ASP A 57 -13.24 4.41 0.41
CA ASP A 57 -14.37 4.31 1.32
C ASP A 57 -13.91 4.72 2.72
N ASN A 58 -14.28 5.93 3.15
CA ASN A 58 -13.91 6.49 4.45
C ASN A 58 -14.39 5.64 5.64
N ASN A 59 -15.26 4.65 5.43
CA ASN A 59 -15.68 3.72 6.47
C ASN A 59 -14.86 2.43 6.51
N ASN A 60 -14.27 2.00 5.40
CA ASN A 60 -13.69 0.65 5.29
C ASN A 60 -12.22 0.65 4.86
N ASP A 61 -11.75 1.69 4.17
CA ASP A 61 -10.38 1.79 3.67
C ASP A 61 -9.45 2.41 4.72
N LEU A 62 -9.50 1.86 5.93
CA LEU A 62 -8.83 2.36 7.12
C LEU A 62 -7.79 1.35 7.61
N LEU A 63 -6.61 1.86 7.96
CA LEU A 63 -5.48 1.08 8.45
C LEU A 63 -5.19 1.46 9.90
N LEU A 64 -5.15 0.46 10.78
CA LEU A 64 -4.55 0.61 12.10
C LEU A 64 -3.02 0.61 11.95
N PHE A 65 -2.43 1.79 12.05
CA PHE A 65 -1.05 2.13 11.70
C PHE A 65 -0.24 2.45 12.98
N PRO A 66 0.44 1.47 13.60
CA PRO A 66 1.10 1.61 14.91
C PRO A 66 2.50 2.26 14.79
N TYR A 67 2.60 3.32 13.99
CA TYR A 67 3.84 4.06 13.75
C TYR A 67 3.60 5.55 13.94
N LYS A 68 4.67 6.26 14.30
CA LYS A 68 4.67 7.72 14.43
C LYS A 68 4.43 8.37 13.06
N SER A 69 4.20 9.68 13.05
CA SER A 69 4.01 10.46 11.80
C SER A 69 5.22 10.48 10.87
N ASN A 70 6.39 10.02 11.32
CA ASN A 70 7.53 9.76 10.43
C ASN A 70 7.43 8.40 9.69
N TYR A 71 6.34 7.66 9.92
CA TYR A 71 5.91 6.43 9.25
C TYR A 71 6.86 5.21 9.33
N PHE A 72 8.02 5.35 9.96
CA PHE A 72 9.04 4.31 10.08
C PHE A 72 9.31 3.90 11.53
N THR A 73 9.10 4.80 12.50
CA THR A 73 9.33 4.49 13.92
C THR A 73 8.05 3.98 14.57
N PRO A 74 8.05 2.77 15.16
CA PRO A 74 6.88 2.29 15.89
C PRO A 74 6.54 3.23 17.06
N VAL A 75 5.26 3.33 17.37
CA VAL A 75 4.82 4.05 18.58
C VAL A 75 5.19 3.27 19.84
N ASP A 76 5.28 3.94 20.98
CA ASP A 76 5.17 3.25 22.26
C ASP A 76 3.72 2.82 22.44
N ILE A 77 3.44 1.54 22.17
CA ILE A 77 2.07 1.01 22.14
C ILE A 77 1.34 1.18 23.48
N ASN A 78 2.07 1.30 24.60
CA ASN A 78 1.48 1.51 25.93
C ASN A 78 0.79 2.88 26.08
N GLN A 79 1.15 3.84 25.23
CA GLN A 79 0.50 5.15 25.18
C GLN A 79 -0.84 5.11 24.43
N TYR A 80 -1.13 4.01 23.72
CA TYR A 80 -2.31 3.80 22.90
C TYR A 80 -3.12 2.60 23.43
N LYS A 81 -3.64 2.75 24.65
CA LYS A 81 -4.23 1.66 25.45
C LYS A 81 -5.34 0.90 24.74
N ASN A 82 -6.19 1.58 23.96
CA ASN A 82 -7.32 0.94 23.29
C ASN A 82 -6.86 0.12 22.08
N SER A 83 -6.00 0.70 21.24
CA SER A 83 -5.36 -0.03 20.15
C SER A 83 -4.49 -1.19 20.66
N GLN A 84 -3.73 -0.99 21.74
CA GLN A 84 -2.96 -2.06 22.39
C GLN A 84 -3.87 -3.21 22.81
N LYS A 85 -4.93 -2.93 23.56
CA LYS A 85 -5.89 -3.94 24.04
C LYS A 85 -6.51 -4.73 22.89
N TYR A 86 -6.79 -4.09 21.76
CA TYR A 86 -7.26 -4.77 20.56
C TYR A 86 -6.19 -5.67 19.96
N LEU A 87 -4.98 -5.15 19.73
CA LEU A 87 -3.87 -5.91 19.14
C LEU A 87 -3.45 -7.10 20.00
N GLU A 88 -3.53 -6.97 21.34
CA GLU A 88 -3.21 -8.04 22.28
C GLU A 88 -4.08 -9.28 22.09
N LYS A 89 -5.34 -9.13 21.65
CA LYS A 89 -6.23 -10.25 21.29
C LYS A 89 -5.65 -11.12 20.18
N PHE A 90 -4.80 -10.54 19.34
CA PHE A 90 -4.17 -11.20 18.19
C PHE A 90 -2.68 -11.45 18.39
N LYS A 91 -2.11 -11.17 19.57
CA LYS A 91 -0.66 -11.19 19.80
C LYS A 91 0.01 -12.50 19.35
N ALA A 92 -0.59 -13.65 19.67
CA ALA A 92 -0.08 -14.95 19.23
C ALA A 92 -0.07 -15.10 17.70
N GLU A 93 -1.18 -14.75 17.02
CA GLU A 93 -1.27 -14.74 15.55
C GLU A 93 -0.22 -13.81 14.93
N LEU A 94 -0.06 -12.62 15.53
CA LEU A 94 0.85 -11.58 15.07
C LEU A 94 2.33 -11.98 15.23
N GLN A 95 2.68 -12.75 16.27
CA GLN A 95 4.04 -13.26 16.47
C GLN A 95 4.39 -14.43 15.53
N GLU A 96 3.42 -15.28 15.20
CA GLU A 96 3.63 -16.47 14.36
C GLU A 96 3.43 -16.23 12.86
N ARG A 97 2.95 -15.05 12.45
CA ARG A 97 2.80 -14.69 11.03
C ARG A 97 4.14 -14.82 10.29
N LYS A 98 4.08 -15.15 9.01
CA LYS A 98 5.25 -15.43 8.16
C LYS A 98 5.23 -14.60 6.88
N ASP A 99 6.40 -14.20 6.40
CA ASP A 99 6.62 -13.66 5.06
C ASP A 99 8.00 -14.17 4.60
N SER A 100 8.10 -14.59 3.34
CA SER A 100 9.34 -15.04 2.72
C SER A 100 10.10 -16.11 3.54
N GLY A 101 9.36 -17.03 4.16
CA GLY A 101 9.92 -18.14 4.95
C GLY A 101 10.36 -17.80 6.38
N LYS A 102 10.35 -16.52 6.78
CA LYS A 102 10.71 -16.08 8.13
C LYS A 102 9.47 -15.94 9.01
N VAL A 103 9.58 -16.28 10.30
CA VAL A 103 8.54 -16.09 11.32
C VAL A 103 8.76 -14.75 12.03
N PHE A 104 7.70 -13.99 12.27
CA PHE A 104 7.80 -12.60 12.75
C PHE A 104 8.51 -12.47 14.10
N LYS A 105 8.23 -13.36 15.06
CA LYS A 105 8.88 -13.38 16.39
C LYS A 105 10.41 -13.55 16.33
N ASN A 106 10.94 -14.04 15.20
CA ASN A 106 12.38 -14.20 14.97
C ASN A 106 13.00 -12.96 14.29
N THR A 107 12.29 -11.82 14.30
CA THR A 107 12.79 -10.52 13.82
C THR A 107 13.16 -9.64 15.01
N SER A 108 13.84 -8.51 14.75
CA SER A 108 14.16 -7.51 15.78
C SER A 108 12.99 -6.54 16.07
N LYS A 109 11.83 -6.75 15.42
CA LYS A 109 10.67 -5.86 15.52
C LYS A 109 9.79 -6.26 16.71
N GLN A 110 9.09 -5.29 17.26
CA GLN A 110 8.04 -5.53 18.26
C GLN A 110 6.86 -6.26 17.61
N TRP A 111 6.19 -7.14 18.35
CA TRP A 111 5.16 -8.07 17.83
C TRP A 111 3.99 -7.39 17.07
N PHE A 112 3.69 -6.13 17.39
CA PHE A 112 2.62 -5.34 16.77
C PHE A 112 3.08 -4.53 15.55
N GLU A 113 4.37 -4.52 15.24
CA GLU A 113 4.87 -3.82 14.05
C GLU A 113 4.40 -4.49 12.77
N PHE A 114 4.46 -3.77 11.66
CA PHE A 114 4.25 -4.32 10.34
C PHE A 114 5.46 -5.11 9.85
N TRP A 115 5.22 -6.02 8.90
CA TRP A 115 6.31 -6.66 8.17
C TRP A 115 7.19 -5.64 7.44
N ASP A 116 6.58 -4.63 6.85
CA ASP A 116 7.25 -3.59 6.06
C ASP A 116 6.40 -2.30 6.07
N SER A 117 6.72 -1.38 6.98
CA SER A 117 6.19 -0.01 7.02
C SER A 117 7.15 0.91 6.25
N LYS A 118 6.72 1.41 5.09
CA LYS A 118 7.55 2.29 4.26
C LYS A 118 6.99 3.70 4.35
N ALA A 119 7.80 4.64 4.83
CA ALA A 119 7.43 6.05 4.86
C ALA A 119 7.09 6.60 3.47
N LYS A 120 7.86 6.16 2.46
CA LYS A 120 7.64 6.49 1.05
C LYS A 120 6.22 6.18 0.56
N CYS A 121 5.48 5.28 1.21
CA CYS A 121 4.09 5.03 0.85
C CYS A 121 3.15 6.22 1.07
N PHE A 122 3.54 7.16 1.93
CA PHE A 122 2.78 8.36 2.30
C PHE A 122 3.33 9.65 1.68
N GLU A 123 4.33 9.55 0.80
CA GLU A 123 4.88 10.71 0.07
C GLU A 123 4.01 11.07 -1.13
N SER A 124 4.08 12.32 -1.58
CA SER A 124 3.47 12.85 -2.80
C SER A 124 4.42 13.81 -3.53
N PRO A 125 4.21 14.07 -4.83
CA PRO A 125 3.27 13.39 -5.73
C PRO A 125 3.75 11.98 -6.13
N LYS A 126 2.80 11.08 -6.43
CA LYS A 126 3.11 9.72 -6.89
C LYS A 126 2.05 9.14 -7.83
N ILE A 127 2.46 8.32 -8.80
CA ILE A 127 1.50 7.57 -9.64
C ILE A 127 1.28 6.19 -9.04
N VAL A 128 0.08 5.94 -8.52
CA VAL A 128 -0.32 4.67 -7.90
C VAL A 128 -0.98 3.76 -8.92
N PHE A 129 -0.71 2.46 -8.84
CA PHE A 129 -1.32 1.43 -9.68
C PHE A 129 -1.42 0.07 -8.96
N PRO A 130 -2.41 -0.77 -9.28
CA PRO A 130 -2.60 -2.07 -8.62
C PRO A 130 -1.58 -3.12 -9.09
N ASP A 131 -1.19 -4.04 -8.20
CA ASP A 131 -0.35 -5.22 -8.54
C ASP A 131 -1.02 -6.10 -9.60
N ILE A 132 -2.34 -6.25 -9.52
CA ILE A 132 -3.12 -7.10 -10.42
C ILE A 132 -4.23 -6.25 -11.05
N SER A 133 -4.27 -6.22 -12.38
CA SER A 133 -5.29 -5.48 -13.13
C SER A 133 -5.58 -6.10 -14.48
N ASN A 134 -6.80 -5.89 -14.98
CA ASN A 134 -7.22 -6.34 -16.32
C ASN A 134 -6.99 -5.29 -17.42
N ARG A 135 -6.67 -4.05 -17.02
CA ARG A 135 -6.37 -2.91 -17.89
C ARG A 135 -5.46 -1.93 -17.16
N ASN A 136 -4.94 -0.92 -17.86
CA ASN A 136 -4.15 0.12 -17.22
C ASN A 136 -5.04 0.95 -16.29
N ASN A 137 -4.72 0.89 -14.99
CA ASN A 137 -5.38 1.67 -13.95
C ASN A 137 -4.29 2.41 -13.17
N PHE A 138 -3.76 3.48 -13.76
CA PHE A 138 -2.83 4.39 -13.09
C PHE A 138 -3.58 5.64 -12.65
N TYR A 139 -3.26 6.12 -11.45
CA TYR A 139 -3.83 7.31 -10.82
C TYR A 139 -2.71 8.17 -10.24
N LEU A 140 -2.83 9.49 -10.36
CA LEU A 140 -1.90 10.44 -9.75
C LEU A 140 -2.44 10.86 -8.38
N ASP A 141 -1.72 10.47 -7.32
CA ASP A 141 -1.98 10.91 -5.96
C ASP A 141 -1.10 12.13 -5.64
N GLU A 142 -1.75 13.28 -5.47
CA GLU A 142 -1.12 14.55 -5.09
C GLU A 142 -1.21 14.79 -3.57
N GLU A 143 -2.06 14.04 -2.85
CA GLU A 143 -2.36 14.23 -1.43
C GLU A 143 -1.44 13.43 -0.49
N GLY A 144 -0.82 12.36 -0.98
CA GLY A 144 0.12 11.57 -0.18
C GLY A 144 -0.55 10.51 0.69
N LYS A 145 -1.71 9.99 0.26
CA LYS A 145 -2.37 8.90 0.98
C LYS A 145 -1.54 7.62 0.93
N GLY A 146 -1.62 6.81 2.00
CA GLY A 146 -0.90 5.55 2.07
C GLY A 146 -1.43 4.53 1.07
N TYR A 147 -0.66 3.49 0.76
CA TYR A 147 -1.14 2.38 -0.06
C TYR A 147 -0.61 1.02 0.43
N LEU A 148 -1.47 0.01 0.35
CA LEU A 148 -1.16 -1.37 0.73
C LEU A 148 -0.36 -2.08 -0.37
N ASN A 149 0.21 -3.23 -0.04
CA ASN A 149 1.01 -4.07 -0.95
C ASN A 149 0.26 -4.64 -2.17
N THR A 150 -1.05 -4.43 -2.25
CA THR A 150 -1.85 -4.67 -3.46
C THR A 150 -1.70 -3.57 -4.51
N CYS A 151 -0.94 -2.52 -4.19
CA CYS A 151 -0.56 -1.43 -5.06
C CYS A 151 0.95 -1.22 -5.07
N TYR A 152 1.40 -0.53 -6.10
CA TYR A 152 2.72 0.05 -6.26
C TYR A 152 2.57 1.55 -6.56
N ALA A 153 3.66 2.29 -6.39
CA ALA A 153 3.72 3.68 -6.83
C ALA A 153 5.02 4.00 -7.58
N ILE A 154 4.93 4.94 -8.51
CA ILE A 154 6.05 5.54 -9.25
C ILE A 154 6.27 6.95 -8.70
N PHE A 155 7.51 7.22 -8.32
CA PHE A 155 8.01 8.55 -7.98
C PHE A 155 8.93 8.98 -9.12
N LEU A 156 8.63 10.12 -9.74
CA LEU A 156 9.44 10.66 -10.82
C LEU A 156 10.58 11.52 -10.26
N LYS A 157 11.70 11.57 -10.98
CA LYS A 157 12.80 12.49 -10.68
C LYS A 157 12.32 13.94 -10.85
N PRO A 158 13.00 14.92 -10.20
CA PRO A 158 12.71 16.34 -10.43
C PRO A 158 12.77 16.71 -11.93
N GLY A 159 11.85 17.56 -12.37
CA GLY A 159 11.78 18.06 -13.75
C GLY A 159 10.88 17.24 -14.71
N TYR A 160 10.35 16.09 -14.28
CA TYR A 160 9.39 15.31 -15.08
C TYR A 160 7.94 15.61 -14.68
N ASP A 161 7.06 15.70 -15.68
CA ASP A 161 5.63 15.98 -15.47
C ASP A 161 4.83 14.70 -15.20
N PHE A 162 4.30 14.57 -13.99
CA PHE A 162 3.43 13.47 -13.57
C PHE A 162 2.20 13.28 -14.46
N LYS A 163 1.56 14.35 -14.95
CA LYS A 163 0.35 14.27 -15.79
C LYS A 163 0.67 13.72 -17.18
N LEU A 164 1.82 14.09 -17.74
CA LEU A 164 2.31 13.51 -18.99
C LEU A 164 2.54 12.00 -18.85
N TYR A 165 3.26 11.57 -17.80
CA TYR A 165 3.48 10.15 -17.51
C TYR A 165 2.19 9.39 -17.26
N LEU A 166 1.26 9.98 -16.52
CA LEU A 166 -0.05 9.40 -16.28
C LEU A 166 -0.81 9.14 -17.59
N GLY A 167 -0.76 10.08 -18.53
CA GLY A 167 -1.36 9.92 -19.87
C GLY A 167 -0.72 8.79 -20.68
N ILE A 168 0.62 8.73 -20.71
CA ILE A 168 1.38 7.68 -21.39
C ILE A 168 1.07 6.31 -20.80
N LEU A 169 1.15 6.17 -19.47
CA LEU A 169 0.93 4.91 -18.75
C LEU A 169 -0.49 4.39 -18.93
N ASN A 170 -1.48 5.28 -19.06
CA ASN A 170 -2.87 4.89 -19.33
C ASN A 170 -3.21 4.82 -20.83
N SER A 171 -2.22 4.85 -21.74
CA SER A 171 -2.44 4.74 -23.18
C SER A 171 -2.67 3.29 -23.64
N LYS A 172 -3.32 3.13 -24.80
CA LYS A 172 -3.53 1.80 -25.43
C LYS A 172 -2.21 1.13 -25.84
N ALA A 173 -1.20 1.92 -26.20
CA ALA A 173 0.12 1.40 -26.56
C ALA A 173 0.79 0.72 -25.35
N ILE A 174 0.73 1.35 -24.18
CA ILE A 174 1.24 0.75 -22.95
C ILE A 174 0.39 -0.44 -22.51
N GLU A 175 -0.93 -0.38 -22.66
CA GLU A 175 -1.79 -1.53 -22.34
C GLU A 175 -1.45 -2.75 -23.21
N PHE A 176 -1.21 -2.55 -24.51
CA PHE A 176 -0.73 -3.59 -25.41
C PHE A 176 0.62 -4.17 -24.97
N TYR A 177 1.57 -3.30 -24.63
CA TYR A 177 2.88 -3.74 -24.11
C TYR A 177 2.73 -4.59 -22.84
N VAL A 178 1.92 -4.15 -21.88
CA VAL A 178 1.68 -4.86 -20.62
C VAL A 178 1.06 -6.23 -20.90
N LYS A 179 0.01 -6.31 -21.73
CA LYS A 179 -0.65 -7.59 -22.04
C LYS A 179 0.27 -8.58 -22.76
N LYS A 180 1.25 -8.08 -23.52
CA LYS A 180 2.22 -8.92 -24.23
C LYS A 180 3.36 -9.43 -23.32
N ASN A 181 3.80 -8.63 -22.35
CA ASN A 181 5.03 -8.90 -21.60
C ASN A 181 4.81 -9.29 -20.14
N CYS A 182 3.74 -8.80 -19.50
CA CYS A 182 3.50 -9.06 -18.09
C CYS A 182 2.86 -10.44 -17.87
N PRO A 183 3.13 -11.11 -16.73
CA PRO A 183 2.55 -12.41 -16.42
C PRO A 183 1.03 -12.35 -16.38
N PHE A 184 0.39 -13.23 -17.16
CA PHE A 184 -1.03 -13.51 -17.06
C PHE A 184 -1.32 -14.24 -15.75
N VAL A 185 -2.41 -13.86 -15.07
CA VAL A 185 -2.87 -14.50 -13.84
C VAL A 185 -4.07 -15.40 -14.13
N ARG A 186 -5.25 -14.79 -14.36
CA ARG A 186 -6.51 -15.46 -14.76
C ARG A 186 -7.56 -14.46 -15.22
N GLY A 187 -8.53 -14.88 -16.03
CA GLY A 187 -9.72 -14.07 -16.36
C GLY A 187 -9.41 -12.70 -16.98
N GLY A 188 -8.33 -12.59 -17.76
CA GLY A 188 -7.90 -11.32 -18.36
C GLY A 188 -7.08 -10.41 -17.44
N TYR A 189 -6.73 -10.85 -16.22
CA TYR A 189 -5.89 -10.09 -15.30
C TYR A 189 -4.41 -10.39 -15.49
N TYR A 190 -3.60 -9.35 -15.40
CA TYR A 190 -2.14 -9.36 -15.52
C TYR A 190 -1.51 -8.83 -14.24
N ARG A 191 -0.29 -9.29 -13.94
CA ARG A 191 0.48 -8.80 -12.80
C ARG A 191 1.47 -7.71 -13.23
N TYR A 192 1.27 -6.50 -12.74
CA TYR A 192 2.04 -5.29 -13.04
C TYR A 192 3.32 -5.23 -12.18
N LYS A 193 4.19 -6.23 -12.33
CA LYS A 193 5.47 -6.23 -11.59
C LYS A 193 6.38 -5.12 -12.08
N THR A 194 7.11 -4.51 -11.16
CA THR A 194 8.04 -3.39 -11.40
C THR A 194 9.06 -3.68 -12.51
N ASN A 195 9.59 -4.91 -12.61
CA ASN A 195 10.59 -5.29 -13.61
C ASN A 195 10.12 -5.12 -15.06
N TYR A 196 8.82 -5.23 -15.33
CA TYR A 196 8.27 -5.02 -16.67
C TYR A 196 7.97 -3.56 -16.92
N LEU A 197 7.43 -2.86 -15.91
CA LEU A 197 7.11 -1.44 -16.02
C LEU A 197 8.36 -0.56 -16.15
N LYS A 198 9.48 -0.94 -15.52
CA LYS A 198 10.76 -0.25 -15.67
C LYS A 198 11.24 -0.14 -17.13
N LYS A 199 10.84 -1.10 -17.98
CA LYS A 199 11.27 -1.22 -19.38
C LYS A 199 10.39 -0.45 -20.37
N ILE A 200 9.20 -0.01 -19.97
CA ILE A 200 8.40 1.00 -20.69
C ILE A 200 9.23 2.28 -20.77
#